data_AF-A0A7V2RY26-F1
#
_entry.id   AF-A0A7V2RY26-F1
#
_cell.length_a   1.000
_cell.length_b   1.000
_cell.length_c   1.000
_cell.angle_alpha   90.00
_cell.angle_beta   90.00
_cell.angle_gamma   90.00
#
_symmetry.space_group_name_H-M   'P 1'
#
loop_
_entity.id
_entity.type
_entity.pdbx_description
1 polymer ?
#
loop_
_entity_poly.entity_id
_entity_poly.type
_entity_poly.pdbx_seq_one_letter_code
_entity_poly.pdbx_strand_id
1 'polypeptide(L)' 'ERRIIHMQLRNHDKVYTESTGEGERRKVVILPK' A
#
# COMPACT_ATOMS: atom_id res chain seq x y z
N GLU A 1 -5.89 5.41 -7.72
CA GLU A 1 -5.95 5.73 -6.26
C GLU A 1 -4.85 5.12 -5.39
N ARG A 2 -4.03 4.15 -5.85
CA ARG A 2 -2.96 3.52 -5.03
C ARG A 2 -2.04 4.50 -4.27
N ARG A 3 -1.69 5.63 -4.90
CA ARG A 3 -0.88 6.68 -4.27
C ARG A 3 -1.55 7.30 -3.04
N ILE A 4 -2.88 7.44 -3.03
CA ILE A 4 -3.64 7.97 -1.90
C ILE A 4 -3.48 7.02 -0.70
N ILE A 5 -3.62 5.71 -0.91
CA ILE A 5 -3.45 4.69 0.13
C ILE A 5 -2.04 4.76 0.74
N HIS A 6 -1.01 4.82 -0.11
CA HIS A 6 0.38 4.95 0.36
C HIS A 6 0.61 6.25 1.15
N MET A 7 0.05 7.38 0.72
CA MET A 7 0.21 8.66 1.41
C MET A 7 -0.53 8.68 2.76
N GLN A 8 -1.74 8.12 2.83
CA GLN A 8 -2.55 8.09 4.05
C GLN A 8 -1.93 7.15 5.11
N LEU A 9 -1.37 6.01 4.70
CA LEU A 9 -0.80 5.02 5.62
C LEU A 9 0.70 5.20 5.88
N ARG A 10 1.37 6.19 5.26
CA ARG A 10 2.82 6.40 5.37
C ARG A 10 3.32 6.53 6.81
N ASN A 11 2.55 7.24 7.65
CA ASN A 11 2.93 7.52 9.04
C ASN A 11 2.18 6.63 10.04
N HIS A 12 1.53 5.56 9.58
CA HIS A 12 0.78 4.68 10.46
C HIS A 12 1.74 3.80 11.27
N ASP A 13 1.57 3.73 12.59
CA ASP A 13 2.54 3.06 13.46
C ASP A 13 2.56 1.54 13.29
N LYS A 14 1.40 0.93 13.01
CA LYS A 14 1.23 -0.54 13.01
C LYS A 14 1.30 -1.23 11.64
N VAL A 15 1.28 -0.47 10.55
CA VAL A 15 1.20 -1.05 9.21
C VAL A 15 2.09 -0.32 8.22
N TYR A 16 2.45 -1.00 7.14
CA TYR A 16 3.08 -0.43 5.97
C TYR A 16 2.36 -0.90 4.70
N THR A 17 2.69 -0.31 3.57
CA THR A 17 1.99 -0.56 2.30
C THR A 17 2.97 -0.89 1.19
N GLU A 18 2.65 -1.90 0.39
CA GLU A 18 3.43 -2.34 -0.76
C GLU A 18 2.54 -2.47 -1.99
N SER A 19 3.10 -2.21 -3.17
CA SER A 19 2.42 -2.49 -4.44
C SER A 19 2.92 -3.80 -5.02
N THR A 20 2.02 -4.76 -5.24
CA THR A 20 2.36 -6.09 -5.80
C THR A 20 1.57 -6.36 -7.08
N GLY A 21 2.13 -7.20 -7.96
CA GLY A 21 1.53 -7.56 -9.25
C GLY A 21 1.88 -6.62 -10.40
N GLU A 22 1.50 -7.01 -11.62
CA GLU A 22 1.83 -6.32 -12.87
C GLU A 22 0.58 -5.94 -13.67
N GLY A 23 0.69 -4.88 -14.47
CA GLY A 23 -0.40 -4.38 -15.32
C GLY A 23 -1.68 -4.13 -14.52
N GLU A 24 -2.78 -4.72 -14.99
CA GLU A 24 -4.11 -4.61 -14.36
C GLU A 24 -4.22 -5.36 -13.03
N ARG A 25 -3.35 -6.34 -12.78
CA ARG A 25 -3.33 -7.10 -11.52
C ARG A 25 -2.55 -6.39 -10.41
N ARG A 26 -2.02 -5.20 -10.69
CA ARG A 26 -1.23 -4.45 -9.71
C ARG A 26 -2.13 -3.87 -8.62
N LYS A 27 -1.95 -4.34 -7.39
CA LYS A 27 -2.74 -3.96 -6.22
C LYS A 27 -1.85 -3.45 -5.09
N VAL A 28 -2.45 -2.74 -4.13
CA VAL A 28 -1.78 -2.35 -2.89
C VAL A 28 -2.11 -3.39 -1.83
N VAL A 29 -1.10 -3.81 -1.09
CA VAL A 29 -1.22 -4.70 0.07
C VAL A 29 -0.84 -3.89 1.31
N ILE A 30 -1.60 -4.07 2.38
CA ILE A 30 -1.35 -3.47 3.69
C ILE A 30 -0.87 -4.59 4.60
N LEU A 31 0.31 -4.42 5.17
CA LEU A 31 1.00 -5.44 5.97
C LEU A 31 1.27 -4.89 7.38
N PRO A 32 1.16 -5.70 8.44
CA PRO A 32 1.62 -5.29 9.77
C PRO A 32 3.14 -5.05 9.75
N LYS A 33 3.60 -4.05 10.50
CA LYS A 33 5.04 -3.84 10.71
C LYS A 33 5.65 -4.93 11.58
#